data_AF-A0A357EGG2-F1
#
_entry.id   AF-A0A357EGG2-F1
#
_cell.length_a   1.000
_cell.length_b   1.000
_cell.length_c   1.000
_cell.angle_alpha   90.00
_cell.angle_beta   90.00
_cell.angle_gamma   90.00
#
_symmetry.space_group_name_H-M   'P 1'
#
loop_
_entity.id
_entity.type
_entity.pdbx_description
1 polymer ?
#
loop_
_entity_poly.entity_id
_entity_poly.type
_entity_poly.pdbx_seq_one_letter_code
_entity_poly.pdbx_strand_id
1 'polypeptide(L)'
;MNRATILMASPLLLAASLAPTLPALAEESVLAFAVVSEVPKDRTRVPAKVAIEGSVTDMMLLASDQILSNLAWKQLEFCHALKLEGFKTPEGLRVHTVRAIDGAMLPMVLQGIEGDCLLKKALDVAPFVD
;
A
#
# COMPACT_ATOMS: atom_id res chain seq x y z
N MET A 1 35.52 -6.88 78.46
CA MET A 1 34.21 -6.22 78.21
C MET A 1 34.24 -5.78 76.76
N ASN A 2 33.86 -6.69 75.86
CA ASN A 2 34.22 -6.64 74.45
C ASN A 2 33.07 -6.04 73.65
N ARG A 3 33.36 -4.93 72.98
CA ARG A 3 32.49 -4.21 72.06
C ARG A 3 32.77 -4.64 70.62
N ALA A 4 31.76 -4.39 69.78
CA ALA A 4 31.79 -4.24 68.32
C ALA A 4 31.33 -5.47 67.50
N THR A 5 30.02 -5.50 67.34
CA THR A 5 29.22 -5.96 66.20
C THR A 5 29.87 -5.65 64.85
N ILE A 6 29.97 -6.63 63.94
CA ILE A 6 30.21 -6.40 62.51
C ILE A 6 29.15 -7.17 61.71
N LEU A 7 28.17 -6.41 61.21
CA LEU A 7 27.27 -6.77 60.12
C LEU A 7 28.02 -6.57 58.81
N MET A 8 28.17 -7.62 57.99
CA MET A 8 28.58 -7.47 56.60
C MET A 8 27.50 -8.05 55.69
N ALA A 9 26.85 -7.12 55.00
CA ALA A 9 25.76 -7.34 54.06
C ALA A 9 26.24 -8.11 52.84
N SER A 10 25.44 -9.10 52.42
CA SER A 10 25.61 -9.83 51.18
C SER A 10 25.06 -8.99 50.02
N PRO A 11 25.81 -8.71 48.94
CA PRO A 11 25.25 -8.02 47.78
C PRO A 11 24.54 -9.02 46.86
N LEU A 12 23.27 -8.75 46.59
CA LEU A 12 22.46 -9.37 45.54
C LEU A 12 23.18 -9.28 44.18
N LEU A 13 23.28 -10.41 43.48
CA LEU A 13 23.56 -10.46 42.04
C LEU A 13 22.26 -10.83 41.32
N LEU A 14 21.50 -9.81 40.92
CA LEU A 14 20.41 -9.91 39.94
C LEU A 14 21.04 -10.05 38.54
N ALA A 15 21.02 -11.25 37.98
CA ALA A 15 21.29 -11.45 36.56
C ALA A 15 20.02 -11.15 35.76
N ALA A 16 19.81 -9.88 35.40
CA ALA A 16 18.80 -9.48 34.43
C ALA A 16 19.35 -9.75 33.02
N SER A 17 18.94 -10.86 32.41
CA SER A 17 19.18 -11.12 30.99
C SER A 17 18.28 -10.20 30.15
N LEU A 18 18.78 -9.01 29.83
CA LEU A 18 18.23 -8.18 28.75
C LEU A 18 18.62 -8.82 27.42
N ALA A 19 17.76 -9.72 26.91
CA ALA A 19 17.77 -10.05 25.50
C ALA A 19 17.23 -8.81 24.75
N PRO A 20 17.99 -8.20 23.83
CA PRO A 20 17.41 -7.21 22.95
C PRO A 20 16.49 -7.94 21.97
N THR A 21 15.19 -7.95 22.25
CA THR A 21 14.17 -8.17 21.23
C THR A 21 14.24 -6.97 20.29
N LEU A 22 14.94 -7.13 19.16
CA LEU A 22 14.82 -6.19 18.04
C LEU A 22 13.33 -6.09 17.68
N PRO A 23 12.75 -4.89 17.55
CA PRO A 23 11.45 -4.77 16.94
C PRO A 23 11.61 -5.19 15.48
N ALA A 24 11.08 -6.36 15.12
CA ALA A 24 10.78 -6.65 13.73
C ALA A 24 9.78 -5.56 13.32
N LEU A 25 10.26 -4.54 12.61
CA LEU A 25 9.41 -3.57 11.94
C LEU A 25 8.67 -4.36 10.85
N ALA A 26 7.55 -4.96 11.22
CA ALA A 26 6.62 -5.50 10.24
C ALA A 26 6.18 -4.30 9.40
N GLU A 27 6.63 -4.23 8.14
CA GLU A 27 6.03 -3.31 7.17
C GLU A 27 4.53 -3.62 7.17
N GLU A 28 3.72 -2.67 7.62
CA GLU A 28 2.28 -2.85 7.71
C GLU A 28 1.68 -2.66 6.32
N SER A 29 0.79 -3.57 5.93
CA SER A 29 0.09 -3.47 4.65
C SER A 29 -0.85 -2.27 4.69
N VAL A 30 -0.75 -1.41 3.68
CA VAL A 30 -1.64 -0.26 3.52
C VAL A 30 -2.80 -0.60 2.60
N LEU A 31 -3.99 -0.14 2.96
CA LEU A 31 -5.16 -0.18 2.09
C LEU A 31 -5.18 1.07 1.21
N ALA A 32 -5.31 0.86 -0.09
CA ALA A 32 -5.28 1.92 -1.09
C ALA A 32 -6.45 1.79 -2.06
N PHE A 33 -6.87 2.91 -2.61
CA PHE A 33 -7.76 2.97 -3.77
C PHE A 33 -6.99 3.54 -4.95
N ALA A 34 -7.29 3.10 -6.15
CA ALA A 34 -6.55 3.57 -7.32
C ALA A 34 -7.41 3.65 -8.57
N VAL A 35 -7.01 4.53 -9.48
CA VAL A 35 -7.50 4.63 -10.85
C VAL A 35 -6.30 4.45 -11.78
N VAL A 36 -6.36 3.46 -12.67
CA VAL A 36 -5.29 3.21 -13.64
C VAL A 36 -5.18 4.39 -14.61
N SER A 37 -4.00 5.02 -14.67
CA SER A 37 -3.82 6.30 -15.35
C SER A 37 -3.27 6.18 -16.77
N GLU A 38 -2.86 4.99 -17.19
CA GLU A 38 -2.45 4.71 -18.58
C GLU A 38 -2.82 3.27 -18.97
N VAL A 39 -2.81 2.97 -20.27
CA VAL A 39 -3.02 1.60 -20.76
C VAL A 39 -1.92 0.68 -20.20
N PRO A 40 -2.25 -0.41 -19.48
CA PRO A 40 -1.27 -1.33 -18.89
C PRO A 40 -0.48 -2.12 -19.95
N LYS A 41 0.57 -1.53 -20.51
CA LYS A 41 1.49 -2.19 -21.47
C LYS A 41 2.37 -3.24 -20.78
N ASP A 42 2.79 -2.94 -19.55
CA ASP A 42 3.53 -3.84 -18.68
C ASP A 42 2.68 -4.09 -17.42
N ARG A 43 2.17 -5.32 -17.27
CA ARG A 43 1.33 -5.68 -16.12
C ARG A 43 2.15 -5.86 -14.84
N THR A 44 3.47 -5.84 -14.88
CA THR A 44 4.31 -5.87 -13.67
C THR A 44 4.40 -4.49 -13.01
N ARG A 45 4.22 -3.41 -13.79
CA ARG A 45 4.33 -2.01 -13.36
C ARG A 45 3.23 -1.17 -13.99
N VAL A 46 2.18 -0.91 -13.23
CA VAL A 46 0.98 -0.21 -13.72
C VAL A 46 0.93 1.21 -13.14
N PRO A 47 1.00 2.28 -13.95
CA PRO A 47 0.84 3.64 -13.46
C PRO A 47 -0.60 3.89 -13.03
N ALA A 48 -0.77 4.52 -11.86
CA ALA A 48 -2.09 4.84 -11.33
C ALA A 48 -2.08 6.11 -10.47
N LYS A 49 -3.25 6.76 -10.39
CA LYS A 49 -3.58 7.73 -9.35
C LYS A 49 -4.03 6.94 -8.13
N VAL A 50 -3.26 6.99 -7.04
CA VAL A 50 -3.49 6.18 -5.84
C VAL A 50 -3.85 7.07 -4.67
N ALA A 51 -4.97 6.77 -4.02
CA ALA A 51 -5.38 7.35 -2.75
C ALA A 51 -5.02 6.44 -1.59
N ILE A 52 -4.21 6.96 -0.65
CA ILE A 52 -3.91 6.34 0.63
C ILE A 52 -4.26 7.37 1.69
N GLU A 53 -5.11 7.00 2.66
CA GLU A 53 -5.54 7.89 3.74
C GLU A 53 -6.10 9.25 3.24
N GLY A 54 -6.76 9.24 2.08
CA GLY A 54 -7.37 10.43 1.47
C GLY A 54 -6.41 11.30 0.65
N SER A 55 -5.10 11.03 0.66
CA SER A 55 -4.14 11.74 -0.18
C SER A 55 -3.95 11.02 -1.51
N VAL A 56 -4.15 11.74 -2.62
CA VAL A 56 -3.97 11.21 -3.99
C VAL A 56 -2.56 11.52 -4.49
N THR A 57 -1.88 10.50 -5.01
CA THR A 57 -0.54 10.61 -5.59
C THR A 57 -0.43 9.81 -6.87
N ASP A 58 0.39 10.29 -7.81
CA ASP A 58 0.82 9.47 -8.95
C ASP A 58 1.83 8.43 -8.45
N MET A 59 1.53 7.15 -8.68
CA MET A 59 2.36 6.06 -8.16
C MET A 59 2.34 4.86 -9.12
N MET A 60 3.45 4.13 -9.15
CA MET A 60 3.51 2.84 -9.83
C MET A 60 2.95 1.75 -8.93
N LEU A 61 2.05 0.95 -9.45
CA LEU A 61 1.60 -0.29 -8.82
C LEU A 61 2.51 -1.42 -9.29
N LEU A 62 3.15 -2.10 -8.34
CA LEU A 62 4.11 -3.17 -8.61
C LEU A 62 3.44 -4.51 -8.30
N ALA A 63 3.24 -5.34 -9.31
CA ALA A 63 2.62 -6.65 -9.14
C ALA A 63 3.56 -7.60 -8.41
N SER A 64 3.07 -8.28 -7.38
CA SER A 64 3.72 -9.51 -6.89
C SER A 64 3.39 -10.70 -7.81
N ASP A 65 4.16 -11.79 -7.71
CA ASP A 65 3.95 -12.99 -8.52
C ASP A 65 2.52 -13.54 -8.40
N GLN A 66 1.94 -13.46 -7.21
CA GLN A 66 0.56 -13.89 -6.95
C GLN A 66 -0.45 -13.00 -7.68
N ILE A 67 -0.20 -11.69 -7.73
CA ILE A 67 -1.09 -10.72 -8.39
C ILE A 67 -1.13 -10.90 -9.91
N LEU A 68 -0.01 -11.29 -10.53
CA LEU A 68 0.00 -11.55 -11.98
C LEU A 68 -0.96 -12.66 -12.39
N SER A 69 -1.30 -13.58 -11.48
CA SER A 69 -2.28 -14.64 -11.73
C SER A 69 -3.74 -14.20 -11.55
N ASN A 70 -4.00 -13.08 -10.85
CA ASN A 70 -5.32 -12.57 -10.49
C ASN A 70 -6.11 -12.10 -11.72
N LEU A 71 -7.41 -12.43 -11.79
CA LEU A 71 -8.26 -12.10 -12.93
C LEU A 71 -8.47 -10.58 -13.11
N ALA A 72 -8.74 -9.85 -12.03
CA ALA A 72 -8.91 -8.41 -12.07
C ALA A 72 -7.64 -7.72 -12.57
N TRP A 73 -6.47 -8.23 -12.17
CA TRP A 73 -5.18 -7.71 -12.64
C TRP A 73 -4.93 -7.98 -14.13
N LYS A 74 -5.28 -9.18 -14.61
CA LYS A 74 -5.15 -9.54 -16.02
C LYS A 74 -6.04 -8.69 -16.94
N GLN A 75 -7.19 -8.26 -16.44
CA GLN A 75 -8.17 -7.46 -17.17
C GLN A 75 -8.07 -5.95 -16.87
N LEU A 76 -6.95 -5.48 -16.33
CA LEU A 76 -6.75 -4.05 -16.13
C LEU A 76 -6.81 -3.28 -17.44
N GLU A 77 -7.46 -2.13 -17.38
CA GLU A 77 -7.60 -1.19 -18.49
C GLU A 77 -7.31 0.22 -18.01
N PHE A 78 -7.16 1.14 -18.95
CA PHE A 78 -7.16 2.57 -18.64
C PHE A 78 -8.49 2.97 -17.96
N CYS A 79 -8.39 3.80 -16.92
CA CYS A 79 -9.47 4.27 -16.03
C CYS A 79 -10.08 3.21 -15.11
N HIS A 80 -9.50 2.01 -15.03
CA HIS A 80 -10.05 0.96 -14.19
C HIS A 80 -9.91 1.32 -12.69
N ALA A 81 -11.01 1.29 -11.96
CA ALA A 81 -11.06 1.56 -10.53
C ALA A 81 -10.73 0.32 -9.69
N LEU A 82 -9.83 0.49 -8.71
CA LEU A 82 -9.27 -0.60 -7.91
C LEU A 82 -9.32 -0.31 -6.42
N LYS A 83 -9.52 -1.38 -5.64
CA LYS A 83 -9.18 -1.48 -4.22
C LYS A 83 -7.97 -2.40 -4.08
N LEU A 84 -6.96 -1.96 -3.35
CA LEU A 84 -5.66 -2.60 -3.24
C LEU A 84 -5.26 -2.73 -1.77
N GLU A 85 -4.52 -3.78 -1.45
CA GLU A 85 -3.65 -3.79 -0.27
C GLU A 85 -2.23 -4.19 -0.69
N GLY A 86 -1.26 -3.55 -0.04
CA GLY A 86 0.13 -3.65 -0.46
C GLY A 86 1.08 -3.00 0.52
N PHE A 87 2.35 -3.03 0.17
CA PHE A 87 3.41 -2.36 0.94
C PHE A 87 3.93 -1.19 0.13
N LYS A 88 4.00 -0.01 0.75
CA LYS A 88 4.54 1.18 0.10
C LYS A 88 6.06 1.07 0.05
N THR A 89 6.61 1.20 -1.14
CA THR A 89 8.05 1.16 -1.42
C THR A 89 8.49 2.47 -2.08
N PRO A 90 9.80 2.77 -2.16
CA PRO A 90 10.29 3.93 -2.89
C PRO A 90 9.92 3.93 -4.38
N GLU A 91 9.74 2.75 -4.98
CA GLU A 91 9.39 2.59 -6.39
C GLU A 91 7.88 2.69 -6.64
N GLY A 92 7.05 2.55 -5.61
CA GLY A 92 5.60 2.52 -5.72
C GLY A 92 4.92 1.59 -4.71
N LEU A 93 3.68 1.20 -4.97
CA LEU A 93 2.93 0.28 -4.10
C LEU A 93 3.13 -1.16 -4.58
N ARG A 94 3.80 -2.00 -3.80
CA ARG A 94 3.87 -3.45 -4.07
C ARG A 94 2.55 -4.09 -3.66
N VAL A 95 1.77 -4.50 -4.65
CA VAL A 95 0.41 -5.03 -4.48
C VAL A 95 0.46 -6.51 -4.10
N HIS A 96 -0.29 -6.92 -3.08
CA HIS A 96 -0.50 -8.33 -2.73
C HIS A 96 -1.97 -8.76 -2.80
N THR A 97 -2.93 -7.83 -2.66
CA THR A 97 -4.36 -8.06 -2.95
C THR A 97 -4.89 -6.98 -3.88
N VAL A 98 -5.78 -7.38 -4.79
CA VAL A 98 -6.45 -6.48 -5.73
C VAL A 98 -7.88 -6.91 -5.96
N ARG A 99 -8.76 -5.92 -6.06
CA ARG A 99 -10.14 -6.07 -6.50
C ARG A 99 -10.53 -4.92 -7.41
N ALA A 100 -11.11 -5.24 -8.56
CA ALA A 100 -11.83 -4.25 -9.37
C ALA A 100 -13.11 -3.82 -8.65
N ILE A 101 -13.34 -2.53 -8.59
CA ILE A 101 -14.51 -1.92 -7.96
C ILE A 101 -15.19 -0.98 -8.95
N ASP A 102 -16.45 -0.65 -8.68
CA ASP A 102 -17.13 0.42 -9.42
C ASP A 102 -16.58 1.79 -9.04
N GLY A 103 -16.58 2.75 -9.97
CA GLY A 103 -16.12 4.13 -9.73
C GLY A 103 -16.87 4.80 -8.56
N ALA A 104 -18.15 4.49 -8.36
CA ALA A 104 -18.94 5.01 -7.24
C ALA A 104 -18.46 4.48 -5.87
N MET A 105 -17.69 3.40 -5.83
CA MET A 105 -17.09 2.86 -4.61
C MET A 105 -15.73 3.49 -4.28
N LEU A 106 -15.19 4.34 -5.16
CA LEU A 106 -13.96 5.08 -4.87
C LEU A 106 -14.21 6.14 -3.78
N PRO A 107 -13.17 6.50 -3.00
CA PRO A 107 -13.19 7.72 -2.20
C PRO A 107 -13.49 8.93 -3.09
N MET A 108 -14.21 9.93 -2.57
CA MET A 108 -14.63 11.11 -3.35
C MET A 108 -13.47 11.79 -4.10
N VAL A 109 -12.26 11.78 -3.52
CA VAL A 109 -11.05 12.36 -4.11
C VAL A 109 -10.60 11.69 -5.42
N LEU A 110 -10.97 10.43 -5.66
CA LEU A 110 -10.67 9.71 -6.89
C LEU A 110 -11.85 9.66 -7.88
N GLN A 111 -13.08 9.90 -7.43
CA GLN A 111 -14.26 9.81 -8.30
C GLN A 111 -14.20 10.82 -9.45
N GLY A 112 -13.80 12.06 -9.19
CA GLY A 112 -13.62 13.06 -10.25
C GLY A 112 -12.50 12.68 -11.23
N ILE A 113 -11.41 12.10 -10.73
CA ILE A 113 -10.28 11.65 -11.55
C ILE A 113 -10.69 10.51 -12.47
N GLU A 114 -11.46 9.55 -11.96
CA GLU A 114 -11.99 8.44 -12.76
C GLU A 114 -12.98 8.94 -13.81
N GLY A 115 -13.90 9.85 -13.44
CA GLY A 115 -14.83 10.47 -14.38
C GLY A 115 -14.14 11.22 -15.52
N ASP A 116 -13.14 12.05 -15.21
CA ASP A 116 -12.34 12.77 -16.21
C ASP A 116 -11.55 11.80 -17.11
N CYS A 117 -11.04 10.71 -16.52
CA CYS A 117 -10.35 9.65 -17.25
C CYS A 117 -11.30 8.97 -18.24
N LEU A 118 -12.49 8.58 -17.79
CA LEU A 118 -13.51 7.94 -18.64
C LEU A 118 -13.98 8.88 -19.75
N LEU A 119 -14.14 10.17 -19.46
CA LEU A 119 -14.47 11.16 -20.47
C LEU A 119 -13.40 11.21 -21.56
N LYS A 120 -12.13 11.29 -21.16
CA LYS A 120 -11.00 11.24 -22.11
C LYS A 120 -11.01 9.94 -22.93
N LYS A 121 -11.22 8.78 -22.29
CA LYS A 121 -11.32 7.47 -22.96
C LYS A 121 -12.46 7.46 -23.98
N ALA A 122 -13.61 8.07 -23.67
CA ALA A 122 -14.74 8.17 -24.59
C ALA A 122 -14.41 9.04 -25.81
N LEU A 123 -13.72 10.16 -25.62
CA LEU A 123 -13.27 11.05 -26.69
C LEU A 123 -12.26 10.40 -27.63
N ASP A 124 -11.41 9.50 -27.11
CA ASP A 124 -10.45 8.75 -27.94
C ASP A 124 -11.17 7.73 -28.86
N VAL A 125 -12.34 7.22 -28.45
CA VAL A 125 -13.12 6.22 -29.22
C VAL A 125 -14.06 6.89 -30.22
N ALA A 126 -14.69 7.98 -29.83
CA ALA A 126 -15.59 8.77 -30.66
C ALA A 126 -15.23 10.25 -30.52
N PRO A 127 -14.16 10.71 -31.21
CA PRO A 127 -13.83 12.13 -31.21
C PRO A 127 -15.06 12.89 -31.75
N PHE A 128 -15.46 13.94 -31.02
CA PHE A 128 -16.65 14.74 -31.31
C PHE A 128 -16.82 14.92 -32.83
N VAL A 129 -17.86 14.30 -33.36
CA VAL A 129 -18.34 14.58 -34.72
C VAL A 129 -19.19 15.84 -34.57
N ASP A 130 -18.73 16.94 -35.15
CA ASP A 130 -19.50 18.20 -35.24
C ASP A 130 -20.89 17.98 -35.85
#